data_AF-A0A8W8KEP8-F1
#
_entry.id   AF-A0A8W8KEP8-F1
#
_cell.length_a   1.000
_cell.length_b   1.000
_cell.length_c   1.000
_cell.angle_alpha   90.00
_cell.angle_beta   90.00
_cell.angle_gamma   90.00
#
_symmetry.space_group_name_H-M   'P 1'
#
loop_
_entity.id
_entity.type
_entity.pdbx_description
1 polymer ?
#
loop_
_entity_poly.entity_id
_entity_poly.type
_entity_poly.pdbx_seq_one_letter_code
_entity_poly.pdbx_strand_id
1 'polypeptide(L)'
;EDAEKGYSAVDFCSQDPYPGDDKLLQIEQKILENKHNIQDTIPWKDYKDGGEFRGQASEAAIEAHSLMVAGKLEEAVQKFTFAIETEPNNAILRRLRSEAYYIMDDKINSLRDLWAIPKNQRRVEVWRLGGQIFHDLNLPLHAELWFKNATRLTDGKDEGVKILFQRTRIQRLYAPLCNNLAINVEFSDFGKCVVAKKAIKEGEELFTEKPLIMGQVMDKDNNFALSCDNCAASILTAEDYFGSTLETMEPDLKELIRESWPDIPTVACDKCQKVKYCSEDCRRQAWVSQHELICPARSEATKKLHEISQNLGHGVAEDGVWKNLWDAHFSPLFLARVWSSIISAAKHMMKESDGSVPTAEQWAKARSPFRKFMAFGNSSAADSMPTILNLIREIFKDCGDGVQYKITDNEFNGRYFQAVCNLQTFSSPITPYHRFMTRVSKLGAEDTRGMRMLKYLQTTPHLNTYCGLFQLQSCLNHSCTNNVQVSDAEVEGYGGVKVVAKADIKKGDELFTTYIDTSMPRRLRRAWLFRSFNFWCHCHRCEFEGDGPEVCTECQKKAENNSLFLACGQCHRAWYCSVPCQKSAWRRGHRKICRKTKSSTDAAANQDSIELSNKEPEK
;
A
#
# COMPACT_ATOMS: atom_id res chain seq x y z
N GLU A 1 -10.60 -29.55 9.06
CA GLU A 1 -10.76 -28.44 10.01
C GLU A 1 -9.41 -27.92 10.49
N ASP A 2 -8.41 -27.86 9.61
CA ASP A 2 -7.26 -26.98 9.85
C ASP A 2 -7.81 -25.55 9.73
N ALA A 3 -8.05 -24.91 10.88
CA ALA A 3 -8.42 -23.51 10.91
C ALA A 3 -7.40 -22.76 10.02
N GLU A 4 -7.91 -21.99 9.06
CA GLU A 4 -7.16 -21.01 8.25
C GLU A 4 -6.51 -19.99 9.20
N LYS A 5 -5.51 -20.40 10.00
CA LYS A 5 -4.73 -19.54 10.88
C LYS A 5 -3.89 -18.61 10.00
N GLY A 6 -3.80 -17.34 10.39
CA GLY A 6 -2.61 -16.53 10.07
C GLY A 6 -2.82 -15.08 9.70
N TYR A 7 -4.06 -14.58 9.61
CA TYR A 7 -4.29 -13.18 9.23
C TYR A 7 -4.68 -12.33 10.45
N SER A 8 -3.87 -11.32 10.76
CA SER A 8 -4.13 -10.32 11.82
C SER A 8 -3.86 -8.92 11.28
N ALA A 9 -4.90 -8.21 10.83
CA ALA A 9 -4.76 -6.88 10.24
C ALA A 9 -3.95 -5.90 11.09
N VAL A 10 -4.02 -6.04 12.42
CA VAL A 10 -3.37 -5.13 13.36
C VAL A 10 -1.88 -5.40 13.56
N ASP A 11 -1.46 -6.67 13.48
CA ASP A 11 -0.05 -7.03 13.61
C ASP A 11 0.72 -6.61 12.35
N PHE A 12 0.06 -6.75 11.18
CA PHE A 12 0.57 -6.36 9.86
C PHE A 12 0.79 -4.85 9.70
N CYS A 13 0.06 -4.03 10.46
CA CYS A 13 0.13 -2.56 10.37
C CYS A 13 0.87 -1.93 11.58
N SER A 14 1.48 -2.73 12.46
CA SER A 14 2.19 -2.22 13.64
C SER A 14 3.51 -1.54 13.26
N GLN A 15 3.70 -0.29 13.69
CA GLN A 15 4.88 0.50 13.33
C GLN A 15 5.23 1.55 14.40
N ASP A 16 6.52 1.88 14.49
CA ASP A 16 7.04 2.90 15.39
C ASP A 16 6.44 4.30 15.14
N PRO A 17 6.46 5.20 16.14
CA PRO A 17 6.15 6.62 15.95
C PRO A 17 6.94 7.22 14.77
N TYR A 18 6.29 8.09 14.00
CA TYR A 18 6.95 8.85 12.95
C TYR A 18 7.72 10.01 13.57
N PRO A 19 8.86 10.41 13.01
CA PRO A 19 9.53 11.61 13.49
C PRO A 19 8.72 12.86 13.19
N GLY A 20 8.79 13.80 14.12
CA GLY A 20 7.85 14.92 14.15
C GLY A 20 6.57 14.57 14.92
N ASP A 21 6.28 13.30 15.21
CA ASP A 21 5.13 12.94 16.07
C ASP A 21 5.30 13.53 17.47
N ASP A 22 6.54 13.71 17.95
CA ASP A 22 6.85 14.41 19.20
C ASP A 22 6.45 15.89 19.16
N LYS A 23 6.75 16.58 18.05
CA LYS A 23 6.37 17.98 17.83
C LYS A 23 4.86 18.11 17.65
N LEU A 24 4.23 17.19 16.92
CA LEU A 24 2.77 17.13 16.75
C LEU A 24 2.06 16.85 18.08
N LEU A 25 2.60 15.93 18.88
CA LEU A 25 2.09 15.65 20.22
C LEU A 25 2.20 16.90 21.12
N GLN A 26 3.30 17.66 21.06
CA GLN A 26 3.42 18.93 21.77
C GLN A 26 2.40 19.98 21.31
N ILE A 27 2.07 20.01 20.00
CA ILE A 27 1.02 20.89 19.47
C ILE A 27 -0.35 20.47 20.03
N GLU A 28 -0.67 19.18 20.00
CA GLU A 28 -1.91 18.67 20.61
C GLU A 28 -1.97 18.95 22.11
N GLN A 29 -0.84 18.83 22.82
CA GLN A 29 -0.75 19.14 24.24
C GLN A 29 -1.10 20.62 24.51
N LYS A 30 -0.58 21.54 23.69
CA LYS A 30 -0.95 22.97 23.76
C LYS A 30 -2.43 23.21 23.46
N ILE A 31 -3.08 22.39 22.62
CA ILE A 31 -4.53 22.47 22.39
C ILE A 31 -5.27 22.11 23.69
N LEU A 32 -4.87 21.04 24.37
CA LEU A 32 -5.47 20.64 25.64
C LEU A 32 -5.34 21.73 26.71
N GLU A 33 -4.15 22.32 26.84
CA GLU A 33 -3.87 23.37 27.82
C GLU A 33 -4.64 24.65 27.50
N ASN A 34 -4.51 25.18 26.29
CA ASN A 34 -5.01 26.51 25.96
C ASN A 34 -6.51 26.53 25.64
N LYS A 35 -7.01 25.49 24.96
CA LYS A 35 -8.41 25.45 24.52
C LYS A 35 -9.33 24.77 25.54
N HIS A 36 -8.83 23.77 26.25
CA HIS A 36 -9.66 22.93 27.12
C HIS A 36 -9.34 23.08 28.61
N ASN A 37 -8.28 23.84 28.95
CA ASN A 37 -7.77 24.00 30.31
C ASN A 37 -7.49 22.65 30.99
N ILE A 38 -6.94 21.71 30.23
CA ILE A 38 -6.51 20.40 30.69
C ILE A 38 -4.99 20.43 30.79
N GLN A 39 -4.47 20.59 32.01
CA GLN A 39 -3.03 20.60 32.29
C GLN A 39 -2.57 19.23 32.79
N ASP A 40 -1.26 18.97 32.76
CA ASP A 40 -0.70 17.77 33.39
C ASP A 40 -1.06 17.73 34.88
N THR A 41 -1.58 16.60 35.33
CA THR A 41 -2.12 16.45 36.69
C THR A 41 -1.03 16.52 37.75
N ILE A 42 -1.27 17.31 38.79
CA ILE A 42 -0.56 17.20 40.07
C ILE A 42 -0.96 15.84 40.71
N PRO A 43 -0.03 15.06 41.28
CA PRO A 43 -0.37 13.83 42.00
C PRO A 43 -1.49 14.06 43.02
N TRP A 44 -2.37 13.08 43.22
CA TRP A 44 -3.37 13.14 44.29
C TRP A 44 -2.70 13.55 45.60
N LYS A 45 -3.23 14.58 46.28
CA LYS A 45 -2.85 14.80 47.68
C LYS A 45 -3.33 13.59 48.49
N ASP A 46 -2.55 13.17 49.47
CA ASP A 46 -2.98 12.19 50.47
C ASP A 46 -4.21 12.73 51.18
N TYR A 47 -5.39 12.34 50.69
CA TYR A 47 -6.64 12.64 51.34
C TYR A 47 -6.76 11.64 52.47
N LYS A 48 -6.68 12.11 53.72
CA LYS A 48 -6.94 11.27 54.88
C LYS A 48 -8.36 10.74 54.74
N ASP A 49 -8.45 9.42 54.70
CA ASP A 49 -9.64 8.62 54.49
C ASP A 49 -10.80 9.12 55.37
N GLY A 50 -11.80 9.75 54.75
CA GLY A 50 -13.00 10.21 55.43
C GLY A 50 -13.93 9.02 55.69
N GLY A 51 -13.60 8.20 56.68
CA GLY A 51 -14.33 6.96 56.98
C GLY A 51 -15.84 7.12 57.20
N GLU A 52 -16.31 8.33 57.53
CA GLU A 52 -17.73 8.64 57.77
C GLU A 52 -18.61 8.69 56.51
N PHE A 53 -18.05 8.97 55.31
CA PHE A 53 -18.85 9.24 54.11
C PHE A 53 -18.75 8.18 53.00
N ARG A 54 -17.92 7.14 53.18
CA ARG A 54 -17.78 6.03 52.21
C ARG A 54 -19.09 5.32 51.86
N GLY A 55 -19.97 5.15 52.85
CA GLY A 55 -21.29 4.52 52.64
C GLY A 55 -22.13 5.32 51.65
N GLN A 56 -22.17 6.64 51.81
CA GLN A 56 -22.95 7.56 50.96
C GLN A 56 -22.38 7.64 49.55
N ALA A 57 -21.05 7.66 49.40
CA ALA A 57 -20.41 7.63 48.08
C ALA A 57 -20.71 6.32 47.34
N SER A 58 -20.66 5.19 48.03
CA SER A 58 -20.96 3.88 47.43
C SER A 58 -22.42 3.75 47.02
N GLU A 59 -23.36 4.20 47.85
CA GLU A 59 -24.80 4.20 47.52
C GLU A 59 -25.08 5.08 46.31
N ALA A 60 -24.53 6.30 46.29
CA ALA A 60 -24.68 7.22 45.17
C ALA A 60 -24.07 6.65 43.89
N ALA A 61 -22.94 5.94 43.95
CA ALA A 61 -22.34 5.30 42.80
C ALA A 61 -23.17 4.14 42.23
N ILE A 62 -23.82 3.34 43.09
CA ILE A 62 -24.73 2.27 42.67
C ILE A 62 -25.95 2.86 41.99
N GLU A 63 -26.58 3.87 42.61
CA GLU A 63 -27.73 4.58 42.04
C GLU A 63 -27.37 5.23 40.71
N ALA A 64 -26.22 5.91 40.63
CA ALA A 64 -25.71 6.52 39.40
C ALA A 64 -25.57 5.48 38.27
N HIS A 65 -25.03 4.30 38.58
CA HIS A 65 -24.90 3.23 37.59
C HIS A 65 -26.26 2.71 37.13
N SER A 66 -27.22 2.52 38.04
CA SER A 66 -28.59 2.13 37.67
C SER A 66 -29.27 3.17 36.76
N LEU A 67 -29.10 4.46 37.05
CA LEU A 67 -29.60 5.56 36.23
C LEU A 67 -28.94 5.58 34.84
N MET A 68 -27.62 5.35 34.78
CA MET A 68 -26.87 5.26 33.54
C MET A 68 -27.37 4.11 32.65
N VAL A 69 -27.57 2.93 33.23
CA VAL A 69 -28.14 1.76 32.52
C VAL A 69 -29.59 2.03 32.06
N ALA A 70 -30.35 2.80 32.82
CA ALA A 70 -31.70 3.24 32.44
C ALA A 70 -31.71 4.38 31.39
N GLY A 71 -30.56 4.86 30.92
CA GLY A 71 -30.45 5.95 29.95
C GLY A 71 -30.67 7.35 30.53
N LYS A 72 -30.80 7.48 31.86
CA LYS A 72 -30.96 8.76 32.56
C LYS A 72 -29.61 9.39 32.88
N LEU A 73 -28.88 9.77 31.83
CA LEU A 73 -27.47 10.12 31.92
C LEU A 73 -27.20 11.38 32.76
N GLU A 74 -28.05 12.39 32.67
CA GLU A 74 -27.91 13.64 33.44
C GLU A 74 -28.06 13.39 34.95
N GLU A 75 -29.07 12.62 35.35
CA GLU A 75 -29.28 12.20 36.74
C GLU A 75 -28.09 11.34 37.23
N ALA A 76 -27.61 10.42 36.39
CA ALA A 76 -26.44 9.59 36.70
C ALA A 76 -25.18 10.43 36.93
N VAL A 77 -24.90 11.43 36.08
CA VAL A 77 -23.76 12.34 36.22
C VAL A 77 -23.84 13.15 37.51
N GLN A 78 -25.03 13.61 37.91
CA GLN A 78 -25.22 14.30 39.20
C GLN A 78 -24.85 13.39 40.38
N LYS A 79 -25.32 12.15 40.37
CA LYS A 79 -25.02 11.16 41.43
C LYS A 79 -23.54 10.76 41.46
N PHE A 80 -22.93 10.55 40.29
CA PHE A 80 -21.48 10.32 40.22
C PHE A 80 -20.68 11.54 40.70
N THR A 81 -21.16 12.75 40.44
CA THR A 81 -20.49 13.98 40.90
C THR A 81 -20.45 14.05 42.41
N PHE A 82 -21.59 13.80 43.07
CA PHE A 82 -21.64 13.70 44.53
C PHE A 82 -20.69 12.61 45.06
N ALA A 83 -20.67 11.43 44.44
CA ALA A 83 -19.78 10.35 44.85
C ALA A 83 -18.29 10.73 44.68
N ILE A 84 -17.92 11.42 43.61
CA ILE A 84 -16.55 11.89 43.35
C ILE A 84 -16.17 13.05 44.28
N GLU A 85 -17.07 13.96 44.62
CA GLU A 85 -16.79 15.03 45.59
C GLU A 85 -16.52 14.44 46.99
N THR A 86 -17.17 13.32 47.30
CA THR A 86 -16.97 12.56 48.54
C THR A 86 -15.67 11.73 48.50
N GLU A 87 -15.34 11.14 47.35
CA GLU A 87 -14.11 10.36 47.12
C GLU A 87 -13.31 10.87 45.90
N PRO A 88 -12.62 12.03 46.01
CA PRO A 88 -12.00 12.71 44.85
C PRO A 88 -10.96 11.89 44.11
N ASN A 89 -10.29 10.98 44.81
CA ASN A 89 -9.19 10.16 44.31
C ASN A 89 -9.66 8.81 43.74
N ASN A 90 -10.97 8.53 43.72
CA ASN A 90 -11.50 7.25 43.27
C ASN A 90 -11.52 7.16 41.73
N ALA A 91 -10.54 6.45 41.18
CA ALA A 91 -10.38 6.25 39.73
C ALA A 91 -11.57 5.53 39.07
N ILE A 92 -12.28 4.65 39.80
CA ILE A 92 -13.42 3.91 39.27
C ILE A 92 -14.60 4.85 39.06
N LEU A 93 -14.89 5.70 40.04
CA LEU A 93 -15.99 6.68 39.95
C LEU A 93 -15.75 7.66 38.81
N ARG A 94 -14.51 8.16 38.67
CA ARG A 94 -14.14 9.06 37.55
C ARG A 94 -14.29 8.38 36.19
N ARG A 95 -13.84 7.14 36.05
CA ARG A 95 -14.05 6.37 34.81
C ARG A 95 -15.54 6.23 34.49
N LEU A 96 -16.36 5.86 35.47
CA LEU A 96 -17.81 5.68 35.26
C LEU A 96 -18.52 6.98 34.89
N ARG A 97 -18.17 8.10 35.53
CA ARG A 97 -18.72 9.41 35.15
C ARG A 97 -18.24 9.85 33.76
N SER A 98 -16.99 9.56 33.43
CA SER A 98 -16.45 9.77 32.09
C SER A 98 -17.22 8.99 31.03
N GLU A 99 -17.60 7.74 31.31
CA GLU A 99 -18.45 6.94 30.41
C GLU A 99 -19.82 7.59 30.21
N ALA A 100 -20.47 8.06 31.28
CA ALA A 100 -21.73 8.78 31.18
C ALA A 100 -21.59 10.08 30.33
N TYR A 101 -20.56 10.89 30.58
CA TYR A 101 -20.27 12.08 29.77
C TYR A 101 -20.03 11.75 28.30
N TYR A 102 -19.30 10.67 28.02
CA TYR A 102 -19.00 10.27 26.64
C TYR A 102 -20.28 9.84 25.89
N ILE A 103 -21.19 9.11 26.54
CA ILE A 103 -22.50 8.74 25.96
C ILE A 103 -23.35 10.00 25.71
N MET A 104 -23.22 11.03 26.54
CA MET A 104 -23.86 12.34 26.37
C MET A 104 -23.20 13.23 25.30
N ASP A 105 -22.17 12.75 24.59
CA ASP A 105 -21.34 13.53 23.66
C ASP A 105 -20.51 14.68 24.32
N ASP A 106 -20.40 14.69 25.66
CA ASP A 106 -19.56 15.63 26.41
C ASP A 106 -18.11 15.10 26.55
N LYS A 107 -17.40 15.11 25.42
CA LYS A 107 -16.02 14.60 25.31
C LYS A 107 -15.03 15.34 26.21
N ILE A 108 -15.24 16.63 26.48
CA ILE A 108 -14.30 17.43 27.27
C ILE A 108 -14.38 17.09 28.75
N ASN A 109 -15.59 17.01 29.33
CA ASN A 109 -15.72 16.61 30.73
C ASN A 109 -15.40 15.12 30.92
N SER A 110 -15.73 14.29 29.93
CA SER A 110 -15.27 12.90 29.90
C SER A 110 -13.75 12.81 29.97
N LEU A 111 -13.03 13.58 29.14
CA LEU A 111 -11.58 13.61 29.14
C LEU A 111 -11.02 14.13 30.47
N ARG A 112 -11.60 15.19 31.04
CA ARG A 112 -11.15 15.75 32.33
C ARG A 112 -11.15 14.71 33.45
N ASP A 113 -12.19 13.87 33.50
CA ASP A 113 -12.27 12.80 34.50
C ASP A 113 -11.18 11.75 34.33
N LEU A 114 -10.93 11.29 33.11
CA LEU A 114 -9.86 10.32 32.85
C LEU A 114 -8.47 10.93 33.02
N TRP A 115 -8.32 12.19 32.64
CA TRP A 115 -7.06 12.91 32.75
C TRP A 115 -6.66 13.07 34.21
N ALA A 116 -7.62 13.36 35.10
CA ALA A 116 -7.44 13.48 36.55
C ALA A 116 -6.89 12.20 37.22
N ILE A 117 -7.09 11.02 36.61
CA ILE A 117 -6.55 9.76 37.12
C ILE A 117 -5.03 9.72 36.84
N PRO A 118 -4.17 9.56 37.86
CA PRO A 118 -2.72 9.49 37.68
C PRO A 118 -2.31 8.36 36.74
N LYS A 119 -1.27 8.59 35.93
CA LYS A 119 -0.80 7.66 34.89
C LYS A 119 -0.56 6.23 35.41
N ASN A 120 -0.07 6.08 36.65
CA ASN A 120 0.18 4.78 37.30
C ASN A 120 -1.09 4.08 37.84
N GLN A 121 -2.22 4.77 37.94
CA GLN A 121 -3.52 4.21 38.37
C GLN A 121 -4.48 3.96 37.19
N ARG A 122 -4.15 4.44 35.99
CA ARG A 122 -4.96 4.23 34.78
C ARG A 122 -4.93 2.75 34.36
N ARG A 123 -6.07 2.09 34.46
CA ARG A 123 -6.30 0.72 33.94
C ARG A 123 -6.56 0.74 32.43
N VAL A 124 -6.68 -0.45 31.83
CA VAL A 124 -6.88 -0.64 30.39
C VAL A 124 -8.10 0.14 29.89
N GLU A 125 -9.20 0.11 30.65
CA GLU A 125 -10.47 0.76 30.29
C GLU A 125 -10.31 2.29 30.24
N VAL A 126 -9.52 2.86 31.16
CA VAL A 126 -9.22 4.30 31.19
C VAL A 126 -8.40 4.69 29.97
N TRP A 127 -7.32 3.96 29.69
CA TRP A 127 -6.47 4.24 28.51
C TRP A 127 -7.23 4.05 27.20
N ARG A 128 -8.09 3.04 27.12
CA ARG A 128 -8.93 2.76 25.95
C ARG A 128 -9.94 3.89 25.70
N LEU A 129 -10.73 4.26 26.70
CA LEU A 129 -11.74 5.31 26.56
C LEU A 129 -11.11 6.67 26.26
N GLY A 130 -10.02 7.03 26.96
CA GLY A 130 -9.34 8.29 26.66
C GLY A 130 -8.74 8.34 25.27
N GLY A 131 -8.22 7.21 24.76
CA GLY A 131 -7.79 7.12 23.36
C GLY A 131 -8.94 7.37 22.37
N GLN A 132 -10.13 6.84 22.64
CA GLN A 132 -11.33 7.10 21.82
C GLN A 132 -11.76 8.56 21.88
N ILE A 133 -11.75 9.17 23.07
CA ILE A 133 -12.06 10.59 23.22
C ILE A 133 -11.06 11.46 22.44
N PHE A 134 -9.76 11.16 22.52
CA PHE A 134 -8.74 11.87 21.73
C PHE A 134 -8.95 11.71 20.22
N HIS A 135 -9.32 10.51 19.77
CA HIS A 135 -9.65 10.26 18.38
C HIS A 135 -10.80 11.14 17.91
N ASP A 136 -11.90 11.18 18.67
CA ASP A 136 -13.09 11.98 18.35
C ASP A 136 -12.84 13.49 18.42
N LEU A 137 -11.91 13.93 19.27
CA LEU A 137 -11.46 15.32 19.35
C LEU A 137 -10.48 15.71 18.24
N ASN A 138 -10.18 14.80 17.31
CA ASN A 138 -9.18 14.97 16.25
C ASN A 138 -7.78 15.32 16.80
N LEU A 139 -7.38 14.62 17.87
CA LEU A 139 -6.06 14.66 18.51
C LEU A 139 -5.38 13.29 18.37
N PRO A 140 -5.04 12.87 17.13
CA PRO A 140 -4.65 11.50 16.84
C PRO A 140 -3.33 11.05 17.50
N LEU A 141 -2.39 11.95 17.80
CA LEU A 141 -1.12 11.55 18.44
C LEU A 141 -1.34 11.17 19.91
N HIS A 142 -2.16 11.92 20.64
CA HIS A 142 -2.61 11.54 21.98
C HIS A 142 -3.42 10.24 21.94
N ALA A 143 -4.33 10.09 20.98
CA ALA A 143 -5.09 8.85 20.82
C ALA A 143 -4.15 7.64 20.61
N GLU A 144 -3.21 7.73 19.67
CA GLU A 144 -2.20 6.69 19.42
C GLU A 144 -1.40 6.35 20.69
N LEU A 145 -0.96 7.37 21.45
CA LEU A 145 -0.23 7.18 22.71
C LEU A 145 -1.08 6.46 23.77
N TRP A 146 -2.35 6.83 23.91
CA TRP A 146 -3.26 6.22 24.87
C TRP A 146 -3.57 4.76 24.51
N PHE A 147 -3.84 4.47 23.23
CA PHE A 147 -4.03 3.09 22.77
C PHE A 147 -2.76 2.24 22.93
N LYS A 148 -1.57 2.80 22.69
CA LYS A 148 -0.29 2.10 22.96
C LYS A 148 -0.15 1.71 24.43
N ASN A 149 -0.53 2.60 25.35
CA ASN A 149 -0.52 2.27 26.78
C ASN A 149 -1.53 1.18 27.14
N ALA A 150 -2.75 1.23 26.62
CA ALA A 150 -3.75 0.17 26.79
C ALA A 150 -3.26 -1.18 26.22
N THR A 151 -2.62 -1.16 25.04
CA THR A 151 -2.05 -2.36 24.40
C THR A 151 -0.96 -2.98 25.27
N ARG A 152 -0.06 -2.15 25.82
CA ARG A 152 1.01 -2.62 26.71
C ARG A 152 0.48 -3.26 27.99
N LEU A 153 -0.59 -2.73 28.58
CA LEU A 153 -1.19 -3.28 29.80
C LEU A 153 -1.89 -4.64 29.59
N THR A 154 -2.19 -4.99 28.34
CA THR A 154 -2.83 -6.27 27.99
C THR A 154 -1.84 -7.26 27.36
N ASP A 155 -0.54 -6.96 27.39
CA ASP A 155 0.50 -7.70 26.66
C ASP A 155 0.16 -7.89 25.16
N GLY A 156 -0.55 -6.92 24.56
CA GLY A 156 -0.99 -6.98 23.16
C GLY A 156 -2.19 -7.88 22.88
N LYS A 157 -2.88 -8.39 23.91
CA LYS A 157 -4.01 -9.33 23.77
C LYS A 157 -5.36 -8.68 23.45
N ASP A 158 -5.52 -7.38 23.73
CA ASP A 158 -6.77 -6.65 23.39
C ASP A 158 -6.75 -6.20 21.92
N GLU A 159 -7.32 -7.04 21.05
CA GLU A 159 -7.50 -6.75 19.63
C GLU A 159 -8.30 -5.48 19.36
N GLY A 160 -9.30 -5.18 20.20
CA GLY A 160 -10.13 -3.99 20.03
C GLY A 160 -9.34 -2.70 20.18
N VAL A 161 -8.40 -2.66 21.14
CA VAL A 161 -7.47 -1.53 21.30
C VAL A 161 -6.51 -1.42 20.12
N LYS A 162 -6.00 -2.54 19.62
CA LYS A 162 -5.11 -2.55 18.44
C LYS A 162 -5.84 -2.03 17.19
N ILE A 163 -7.12 -2.40 17.00
CA ILE A 163 -7.95 -1.88 15.89
C ILE A 163 -8.15 -0.37 16.02
N LEU A 164 -8.47 0.13 17.22
CA LEU A 164 -8.65 1.57 17.46
C LEU A 164 -7.36 2.37 17.20
N PHE A 165 -6.21 1.82 17.61
CA PHE A 165 -4.90 2.37 17.29
C PHE A 165 -4.71 2.46 15.76
N GLN A 166 -4.97 1.38 15.03
CA GLN A 166 -4.80 1.36 13.58
C GLN A 166 -5.76 2.32 12.86
N ARG A 167 -7.04 2.37 13.24
CA ARG A 167 -8.00 3.33 12.68
C ARG A 167 -7.52 4.77 12.81
N THR A 168 -7.07 5.15 14.00
CA THR A 168 -6.52 6.49 14.27
C THR A 168 -5.30 6.78 13.41
N ARG A 169 -4.36 5.83 13.35
CA ARG A 169 -3.12 5.96 12.60
C ARG A 169 -3.38 6.08 11.09
N ILE A 170 -4.26 5.24 10.53
CA ILE A 170 -4.62 5.26 9.12
C ILE A 170 -5.31 6.59 8.76
N GLN A 171 -6.28 7.04 9.55
CA GLN A 171 -6.92 8.32 9.32
C GLN A 171 -5.88 9.45 9.29
N ARG A 172 -4.97 9.51 10.28
CA ARG A 172 -3.92 10.53 10.33
C ARG A 172 -3.01 10.52 9.10
N LEU A 173 -2.60 9.34 8.63
CA LEU A 173 -1.59 9.20 7.59
C LEU A 173 -2.13 9.37 6.17
N TYR A 174 -3.40 9.03 5.95
CA TYR A 174 -3.98 8.93 4.60
C TYR A 174 -5.10 9.93 4.34
N ALA A 175 -5.76 10.49 5.36
CA ALA A 175 -6.76 11.54 5.14
C ALA A 175 -6.19 12.72 4.33
N PRO A 176 -4.96 13.24 4.60
CA PRO A 176 -4.38 14.31 3.79
C PRO A 176 -4.21 13.96 2.31
N LEU A 177 -3.94 12.69 1.99
CA LEU A 177 -3.81 12.21 0.61
C LEU A 177 -5.17 12.14 -0.11
N CYS A 178 -6.27 12.12 0.65
CA CYS A 178 -7.63 11.94 0.13
C CYS A 178 -8.46 13.23 0.11
N ASN A 179 -7.92 14.38 0.53
CA ASN A 179 -8.68 15.61 0.78
C ASN A 179 -9.57 16.03 -0.41
N ASN A 180 -9.03 15.95 -1.62
CA ASN A 180 -9.72 16.38 -2.84
C ASN A 180 -10.27 15.22 -3.67
N LEU A 181 -10.30 14.01 -3.11
CA LEU A 181 -10.70 12.79 -3.81
C LEU A 181 -12.08 12.30 -3.37
N ALA A 182 -12.77 11.60 -4.27
CA ALA A 182 -14.05 10.94 -4.01
C ALA A 182 -13.94 9.69 -3.12
N ILE A 183 -12.76 9.44 -2.55
CA ILE A 183 -12.41 8.25 -1.78
C ILE A 183 -11.81 8.62 -0.42
N ASN A 184 -11.83 7.68 0.52
CA ASN A 184 -11.11 7.74 1.78
C ASN A 184 -10.30 6.46 1.97
N VAL A 185 -9.25 6.50 2.79
CA VAL A 185 -8.57 5.29 3.28
C VAL A 185 -8.98 5.04 4.72
N GLU A 186 -9.45 3.84 5.00
CA GLU A 186 -9.95 3.42 6.30
C GLU A 186 -9.27 2.12 6.76
N PHE A 187 -9.59 1.66 7.97
CA PHE A 187 -9.09 0.40 8.51
C PHE A 187 -10.25 -0.54 8.83
N SER A 188 -10.27 -1.67 8.12
CA SER A 188 -11.23 -2.76 8.20
C SER A 188 -10.63 -3.97 8.92
N ASP A 189 -11.43 -5.04 9.03
CA ASP A 189 -10.95 -6.33 9.54
C ASP A 189 -9.88 -6.96 8.63
N PHE A 190 -9.75 -6.47 7.39
CA PHE A 190 -8.72 -6.85 6.40
C PHE A 190 -7.62 -5.78 6.26
N GLY A 191 -7.43 -4.96 7.28
CA GLY A 191 -6.39 -3.93 7.30
C GLY A 191 -6.82 -2.67 6.55
N LYS A 192 -5.87 -1.98 5.93
CA LYS A 192 -6.15 -0.77 5.15
C LYS A 192 -7.11 -1.08 4.01
N CYS A 193 -8.10 -0.22 3.79
CA CYS A 193 -9.01 -0.30 2.66
C CYS A 193 -9.29 1.08 2.08
N VAL A 194 -9.69 1.14 0.81
CA VAL A 194 -10.16 2.37 0.18
C VAL A 194 -11.67 2.31 0.05
N VAL A 195 -12.38 3.34 0.49
CA VAL A 195 -13.85 3.41 0.45
C VAL A 195 -14.33 4.64 -0.31
N ALA A 196 -15.52 4.56 -0.91
CA ALA A 196 -16.12 5.68 -1.61
C ALA A 196 -16.75 6.69 -0.64
N LYS A 197 -16.39 7.98 -0.75
CA LYS A 197 -17.01 9.07 0.04
C LYS A 197 -18.40 9.48 -0.47
N LYS A 198 -18.69 9.19 -1.73
CA LYS A 198 -19.93 9.47 -2.44
C LYS A 198 -20.27 8.32 -3.39
N ALA A 199 -21.44 8.35 -4.01
CA ALA A 199 -21.70 7.47 -5.14
C ALA A 199 -20.77 7.81 -6.31
N ILE A 200 -20.23 6.78 -6.97
CA ILE A 200 -19.28 6.88 -8.09
C ILE A 200 -19.87 6.10 -9.26
N LYS A 201 -19.82 6.67 -10.47
CA LYS A 201 -20.36 6.03 -11.68
C LYS A 201 -19.33 5.16 -12.38
N GLU A 202 -19.79 4.12 -13.06
CA GLU A 202 -18.94 3.35 -13.97
C GLU A 202 -18.21 4.27 -14.96
N GLY A 203 -16.91 4.05 -15.14
CA GLY A 203 -16.04 4.86 -15.98
C GLY A 203 -15.50 6.15 -15.34
N GLU A 204 -15.96 6.54 -14.14
CA GLU A 204 -15.42 7.71 -13.43
C GLU A 204 -13.98 7.45 -12.98
N GLU A 205 -13.09 8.40 -13.26
CA GLU A 205 -11.72 8.40 -12.74
C GLU A 205 -11.73 8.84 -11.27
N LEU A 206 -11.15 8.02 -10.39
CA LEU A 206 -11.15 8.27 -8.97
C LEU A 206 -9.92 9.05 -8.52
N PHE A 207 -8.75 8.67 -9.05
CA PHE A 207 -7.49 9.36 -8.84
C PHE A 207 -6.40 8.88 -9.81
N THR A 208 -5.41 9.72 -10.00
CA THR A 208 -4.11 9.40 -10.62
C THR A 208 -3.00 9.49 -9.59
N GLU A 209 -1.96 8.69 -9.71
CA GLU A 209 -0.84 8.69 -8.78
C GLU A 209 0.48 8.41 -9.50
N LYS A 210 1.51 9.20 -9.18
CA LYS A 210 2.90 8.92 -9.57
C LYS A 210 3.58 8.05 -8.51
N PRO A 211 4.52 7.17 -8.88
CA PRO A 211 5.19 6.32 -7.91
C PRO A 211 6.01 7.18 -6.94
N LEU A 212 5.97 6.84 -5.65
CA LEU A 212 6.91 7.37 -4.65
C LEU A 212 8.35 7.03 -5.04
N ILE A 213 8.53 5.79 -5.50
CA ILE A 213 9.78 5.29 -6.07
C ILE A 213 9.44 4.23 -7.10
N MET A 214 10.26 4.13 -8.13
CA MET A 214 10.09 3.17 -9.20
C MET A 214 11.41 2.49 -9.56
N GLY A 215 11.28 1.32 -10.17
CA GLY A 215 12.39 0.56 -10.74
C GLY A 215 11.92 -0.32 -11.89
N GLN A 216 12.89 -1.02 -12.44
CA GLN A 216 12.71 -1.87 -13.60
C GLN A 216 12.14 -3.23 -13.16
N VAL A 217 11.17 -3.76 -13.91
CA VAL A 217 10.84 -5.19 -13.82
C VAL A 217 11.87 -5.99 -14.61
N MET A 218 12.17 -7.20 -14.15
CA MET A 218 13.12 -8.08 -14.84
C MET A 218 12.37 -8.90 -15.89
N ASP A 219 12.28 -8.33 -17.09
CA ASP A 219 11.62 -8.94 -18.24
C ASP A 219 12.52 -8.77 -19.47
N LYS A 220 12.60 -9.82 -20.30
CA LYS A 220 13.40 -9.86 -21.52
C LYS A 220 12.89 -8.91 -22.59
N ASP A 221 11.59 -8.60 -22.55
CA ASP A 221 10.95 -7.76 -23.54
C ASP A 221 11.14 -6.27 -23.27
N ASN A 222 11.66 -5.90 -22.09
CA ASN A 222 11.96 -4.52 -21.76
C ASN A 222 13.33 -4.08 -22.32
N ASN A 223 13.33 -2.96 -23.05
CA ASN A 223 14.55 -2.28 -23.47
C ASN A 223 14.70 -0.94 -22.74
N PHE A 224 15.16 -0.97 -21.49
CA PHE A 224 15.27 0.21 -20.65
C PHE A 224 16.25 1.28 -21.16
N ALA A 225 17.12 0.97 -22.13
CA ALA A 225 17.95 1.97 -22.79
C ALA A 225 17.14 2.98 -23.62
N LEU A 226 15.85 2.68 -23.85
CA LEU A 226 14.88 3.52 -24.58
C LEU A 226 13.85 4.17 -23.65
N SER A 227 14.15 4.26 -22.35
CA SER A 227 13.30 4.94 -21.37
C SER A 227 14.09 5.79 -20.38
N CYS A 228 13.48 6.88 -19.93
CA CYS A 228 14.02 7.74 -18.89
C CYS A 228 14.03 7.02 -17.54
N ASP A 229 15.19 6.94 -16.91
CA ASP A 229 15.36 6.24 -15.63
C ASP A 229 14.68 6.93 -14.43
N ASN A 230 14.34 8.23 -14.60
CA ASN A 230 13.74 9.08 -13.57
C ASN A 230 12.21 9.18 -13.66
N CYS A 231 11.65 9.24 -14.87
CA CYS A 231 10.21 9.44 -15.07
C CYS A 231 9.50 8.33 -15.87
N ALA A 232 10.22 7.29 -16.31
CA ALA A 232 9.71 6.17 -17.11
C ALA A 232 9.19 6.55 -18.51
N ALA A 233 9.26 7.83 -18.91
CA ALA A 233 8.91 8.25 -20.26
C ALA A 233 9.78 7.55 -21.30
N SER A 234 9.17 7.12 -22.41
CA SER A 234 9.90 6.56 -23.53
C SER A 234 10.73 7.65 -24.23
N ILE A 235 11.99 7.34 -24.51
CA ILE A 235 12.93 8.16 -25.29
C ILE A 235 13.22 7.51 -26.66
N LEU A 236 12.27 6.71 -27.15
CA LEU A 236 12.36 6.02 -28.45
C LEU A 236 12.54 7.03 -29.59
N THR A 237 13.67 6.93 -30.30
CA THR A 237 13.93 7.74 -31.50
C THR A 237 13.31 7.10 -32.75
N ALA A 238 13.24 7.86 -33.84
CA ALA A 238 12.77 7.32 -35.11
C ALA A 238 13.76 6.26 -35.63
N GLU A 239 15.05 6.47 -35.41
CA GLU A 239 16.13 5.55 -35.75
C GLU A 239 16.00 4.23 -34.97
N ASP A 240 15.69 4.29 -33.67
CA ASP A 240 15.45 3.10 -32.84
C ASP A 240 14.24 2.29 -33.35
N TYR A 241 13.18 2.97 -33.81
CA TYR A 241 11.96 2.31 -34.27
C TYR A 241 12.07 1.74 -35.68
N PHE A 242 12.50 2.54 -36.66
CA PHE A 242 12.57 2.13 -38.06
C PHE A 242 13.83 1.33 -38.39
N GLY A 243 14.90 1.48 -37.61
CA GLY A 243 16.19 0.85 -37.85
C GLY A 243 16.71 1.12 -39.26
N SER A 244 17.29 0.09 -39.89
CA SER A 244 17.80 0.17 -41.27
C SER A 244 16.74 0.47 -42.33
N THR A 245 15.45 0.23 -42.03
CA THR A 245 14.35 0.56 -42.95
C THR A 245 14.34 2.04 -43.28
N LEU A 246 14.68 2.89 -42.29
CA LEU A 246 14.73 4.34 -42.44
C LEU A 246 15.62 4.76 -43.60
N GLU A 247 16.75 4.07 -43.83
CA GLU A 247 17.71 4.39 -44.90
C GLU A 247 17.12 4.16 -46.29
N THR A 248 16.25 3.16 -46.43
CA THR A 248 15.63 2.78 -47.71
C THR A 248 14.33 3.52 -48.03
N MET A 249 13.80 4.32 -47.09
CA MET A 249 12.54 5.05 -47.29
C MET A 249 12.65 6.16 -48.33
N GLU A 250 11.53 6.44 -48.98
CA GLU A 250 11.39 7.58 -49.89
C GLU A 250 11.70 8.92 -49.19
N PRO A 251 12.36 9.89 -49.87
CA PRO A 251 12.82 11.14 -49.24
C PRO A 251 11.72 11.95 -48.56
N ASP A 252 10.51 11.96 -49.13
CA ASP A 252 9.35 12.67 -48.61
C ASP A 252 8.76 12.01 -47.34
N LEU A 253 8.91 10.69 -47.19
CA LEU A 253 8.54 9.96 -45.97
C LEU A 253 9.56 10.18 -44.85
N LYS A 254 10.86 10.25 -45.19
CA LYS A 254 11.91 10.68 -44.24
C LYS A 254 11.66 12.10 -43.73
N GLU A 255 11.23 12.98 -44.63
CA GLU A 255 10.83 14.33 -44.26
C GLU A 255 9.60 14.33 -43.34
N LEU A 256 8.56 13.57 -43.66
CA LEU A 256 7.41 13.41 -42.78
C LEU A 256 7.81 12.91 -41.38
N ILE A 257 8.75 11.96 -41.28
CA ILE A 257 9.29 11.50 -40.00
C ILE A 257 9.97 12.63 -39.25
N ARG A 258 10.84 13.42 -39.90
CA ARG A 258 11.47 14.58 -39.25
C ARG A 258 10.47 15.64 -38.79
N GLU A 259 9.41 15.88 -39.55
CA GLU A 259 8.35 16.84 -39.23
C GLU A 259 7.46 16.36 -38.08
N SER A 260 7.17 15.06 -38.04
CA SER A 260 6.12 14.49 -37.19
C SER A 260 6.65 13.73 -35.98
N TRP A 261 7.86 13.16 -36.01
CA TRP A 261 8.42 12.48 -34.85
C TRP A 261 8.78 13.52 -33.78
N PRO A 262 8.42 13.32 -32.49
CA PRO A 262 8.77 14.30 -31.47
C PRO A 262 10.28 14.31 -31.22
N ASP A 263 10.87 15.50 -31.20
CA ASP A 263 12.23 15.70 -30.73
C ASP A 263 12.27 15.52 -29.21
N ILE A 264 13.00 14.49 -28.76
CA ILE A 264 13.16 14.18 -27.34
C ILE A 264 14.65 14.12 -27.04
N PRO A 265 15.16 15.04 -26.21
CA PRO A 265 16.54 15.00 -25.77
C PRO A 265 16.85 13.68 -25.08
N THR A 266 17.89 12.99 -25.55
CA THR A 266 18.44 11.83 -24.84
C THR A 266 19.70 12.28 -24.11
N VAL A 267 19.62 12.34 -22.79
CA VAL A 267 20.72 12.77 -21.93
C VAL A 267 21.24 11.57 -21.14
N ALA A 268 22.54 11.28 -21.24
CA ALA A 268 23.17 10.23 -20.46
C ALA A 268 23.71 10.76 -19.11
N CYS A 269 23.88 9.88 -18.13
CA CYS A 269 24.63 10.22 -16.92
C CYS A 269 26.10 10.51 -17.24
N ASP A 270 26.59 11.71 -16.89
CA ASP A 270 27.98 12.16 -17.13
C ASP A 270 29.04 11.19 -16.62
N LYS A 271 28.74 10.41 -15.58
CA LYS A 271 29.68 9.48 -14.95
C LYS A 271 29.67 8.10 -15.59
N CYS A 272 28.52 7.43 -15.61
CA CYS A 272 28.47 6.05 -16.09
C CYS A 272 28.21 5.93 -17.59
N GLN A 273 27.62 6.95 -18.23
CA GLN A 273 27.18 6.95 -19.64
C GLN A 273 26.18 5.84 -20.02
N LYS A 274 25.78 4.99 -19.07
CA LYS A 274 24.87 3.86 -19.27
C LYS A 274 23.41 4.23 -19.05
N VAL A 275 23.13 4.97 -17.98
CA VAL A 275 21.76 5.36 -17.60
C VAL A 275 21.36 6.64 -18.34
N LYS A 276 20.17 6.64 -18.92
CA LYS A 276 19.65 7.72 -19.79
C LYS A 276 18.39 8.38 -19.21
N TYR A 277 18.16 9.61 -19.64
CA TYR A 277 17.09 10.49 -19.19
C TYR A 277 16.52 11.27 -20.37
N CYS A 278 15.24 11.66 -20.28
CA CYS A 278 14.57 12.45 -21.31
C CYS A 278 14.90 13.96 -21.26
N SER A 279 15.61 14.41 -20.22
CA SER A 279 16.00 15.80 -20.05
C SER A 279 17.12 15.94 -19.02
N GLU A 280 17.80 17.09 -19.06
CA GLU A 280 18.78 17.47 -18.05
C GLU A 280 18.15 17.62 -16.65
N ASP A 281 16.88 18.06 -16.59
CA ASP A 281 16.14 18.12 -15.32
C ASP A 281 15.94 16.72 -14.73
N CYS A 282 15.52 15.74 -15.53
CA CYS A 282 15.38 14.36 -15.06
C CYS A 282 16.72 13.77 -14.61
N ARG A 283 17.81 14.05 -15.32
CA ARG A 283 19.16 13.62 -14.94
C ARG A 283 19.58 14.21 -13.59
N ARG A 284 19.42 15.53 -13.41
CA ARG A 284 19.78 16.23 -12.16
C ARG A 284 18.93 15.77 -10.97
N GLN A 285 17.62 15.66 -11.16
CA GLN A 285 16.72 15.14 -10.15
C GLN A 285 17.16 13.74 -9.72
N ALA A 286 17.34 12.83 -10.69
CA ALA A 286 17.76 11.47 -10.40
C ALA A 286 19.08 11.42 -9.65
N TRP A 287 20.08 12.22 -10.06
CA TRP A 287 21.37 12.30 -9.38
C TRP A 287 21.22 12.60 -7.89
N VAL A 288 20.48 13.67 -7.56
CA VAL A 288 20.27 14.11 -6.18
C VAL A 288 19.43 13.13 -5.37
N SER A 289 18.37 12.57 -5.98
CA SER A 289 17.39 11.78 -5.24
C SER A 289 17.79 10.31 -5.06
N GLN A 290 18.47 9.67 -6.03
CA GLN A 290 18.87 8.26 -5.87
C GLN A 290 20.10 7.80 -6.68
N HIS A 291 20.40 8.39 -7.83
CA HIS A 291 21.34 7.79 -8.77
C HIS A 291 22.79 7.92 -8.31
N GLU A 292 23.17 8.99 -7.58
CA GLU A 292 24.56 9.19 -7.12
C GLU A 292 25.11 7.98 -6.35
N LEU A 293 24.33 7.38 -5.44
CA LEU A 293 24.79 6.27 -4.59
C LEU A 293 24.78 4.92 -5.30
N ILE A 294 24.02 4.79 -6.40
CA ILE A 294 23.86 3.52 -7.13
C ILE A 294 24.37 3.61 -8.57
N CYS A 295 25.08 4.70 -8.91
CA CYS A 295 25.65 4.90 -10.23
C CYS A 295 26.68 3.81 -10.52
N PRO A 296 26.63 3.12 -11.68
CA PRO A 296 27.58 2.04 -12.01
C PRO A 296 29.06 2.45 -11.97
N ALA A 297 29.35 3.75 -12.10
CA ALA A 297 30.70 4.29 -12.06
C ALA A 297 31.21 4.57 -10.64
N ARG A 298 30.38 4.38 -9.61
CA ARG A 298 30.71 4.70 -8.21
C ARG A 298 31.65 3.66 -7.60
N SER A 299 31.33 2.39 -7.78
CA SER A 299 32.11 1.28 -7.23
C SER A 299 31.90 -0.03 -8.00
N GLU A 300 32.82 -0.98 -7.83
CA GLU A 300 32.67 -2.31 -8.43
C GLU A 300 31.40 -3.02 -7.94
N ALA A 301 30.99 -2.82 -6.67
CA ALA A 301 29.74 -3.37 -6.14
C ALA A 301 28.50 -2.80 -6.86
N THR A 302 28.46 -1.49 -7.11
CA THR A 302 27.36 -0.89 -7.89
C THR A 302 27.33 -1.43 -9.32
N LYS A 303 28.49 -1.54 -9.97
CA LYS A 303 28.60 -2.09 -11.32
C LYS A 303 28.07 -3.53 -11.40
N LYS A 304 28.47 -4.40 -10.47
CA LYS A 304 27.99 -5.79 -10.37
C LYS A 304 26.48 -5.86 -10.16
N LEU A 305 25.91 -5.00 -9.32
CA LEU A 305 24.45 -4.98 -9.09
C LEU A 305 23.67 -4.62 -10.36
N HIS A 306 24.20 -3.69 -11.17
CA HIS A 306 23.63 -3.37 -12.48
C HIS A 306 23.74 -4.54 -13.45
N GLU A 307 24.90 -5.21 -13.51
CA GLU A 307 25.10 -6.40 -14.36
C GLU A 307 24.15 -7.53 -13.99
N ILE A 308 23.95 -7.81 -12.70
CA ILE A 308 22.97 -8.79 -12.22
C ILE A 308 21.55 -8.42 -12.67
N SER A 309 21.20 -7.13 -12.58
CA SER A 309 19.88 -6.65 -13.02
C SER A 309 19.67 -6.79 -14.53
N GLN A 310 20.70 -6.48 -15.33
CA GLN A 310 20.69 -6.64 -16.77
C GLN A 310 20.61 -8.11 -17.20
N ASN A 311 21.17 -9.01 -16.38
CA ASN A 311 21.11 -10.46 -16.56
C ASN A 311 19.93 -11.12 -15.82
N LEU A 312 18.86 -10.37 -15.55
CA LEU A 312 17.60 -10.89 -14.98
C LEU A 312 17.82 -11.66 -13.66
N GLY A 313 18.62 -11.08 -12.76
CA GLY A 313 18.92 -11.65 -11.44
C GLY A 313 20.08 -12.64 -11.43
N HIS A 314 20.61 -13.04 -12.60
CA HIS A 314 21.71 -13.98 -12.70
C HIS A 314 23.06 -13.30 -12.56
N GLY A 315 24.00 -14.00 -11.90
CA GLY A 315 25.37 -13.56 -11.77
C GLY A 315 26.27 -14.68 -11.25
N VAL A 316 27.55 -14.35 -11.10
CA VAL A 316 28.55 -15.26 -10.52
C VAL A 316 28.51 -15.14 -9.00
N ALA A 317 28.27 -16.25 -8.30
CA ALA A 317 28.31 -16.31 -6.84
C ALA A 317 29.76 -16.39 -6.30
N GLU A 318 29.91 -16.34 -4.98
CA GLU A 318 31.21 -16.43 -4.29
C GLU A 318 31.96 -17.74 -4.58
N ASP A 319 31.22 -18.81 -4.90
CA ASP A 319 31.74 -20.11 -5.33
C ASP A 319 32.22 -20.14 -6.80
N GLY A 320 32.07 -19.02 -7.53
CA GLY A 320 32.41 -18.92 -8.95
C GLY A 320 31.34 -19.47 -9.90
N VAL A 321 30.20 -19.94 -9.38
CA VAL A 321 29.13 -20.55 -10.19
C VAL A 321 28.16 -19.48 -10.68
N TRP A 322 27.80 -19.56 -11.96
CA TRP A 322 26.73 -18.76 -12.55
C TRP A 322 25.36 -19.31 -12.12
N LYS A 323 24.58 -18.53 -11.38
CA LYS A 323 23.24 -18.94 -10.92
C LYS A 323 22.32 -17.74 -10.71
N ASN A 324 21.04 -17.98 -10.48
CA ASN A 324 20.14 -16.92 -10.07
C ASN A 324 20.50 -16.46 -8.64
N LEU A 325 20.85 -15.19 -8.49
CA LEU A 325 21.21 -14.58 -7.20
C LEU A 325 20.05 -13.79 -6.60
N TRP A 326 18.94 -13.64 -7.33
CA TRP A 326 17.84 -12.77 -6.97
C TRP A 326 16.48 -13.39 -7.31
N ASP A 327 15.70 -13.67 -6.27
CA ASP A 327 14.44 -14.43 -6.36
C ASP A 327 13.21 -13.51 -6.27
N ALA A 328 13.11 -12.52 -7.17
CA ALA A 328 11.92 -11.69 -7.32
C ALA A 328 11.74 -11.20 -8.76
N HIS A 329 10.54 -10.76 -9.14
CA HIS A 329 10.24 -10.28 -10.50
C HIS A 329 10.71 -8.85 -10.79
N PHE A 330 11.07 -8.08 -9.75
CA PHE A 330 11.59 -6.72 -9.89
C PHE A 330 13.11 -6.71 -9.75
N SER A 331 13.80 -5.72 -10.32
CA SER A 331 15.26 -5.64 -10.25
C SER A 331 15.77 -5.41 -8.81
N PRO A 332 16.90 -6.02 -8.39
CA PRO A 332 17.52 -5.71 -7.09
C PRO A 332 17.96 -4.24 -6.97
N LEU A 333 18.13 -3.53 -8.09
CA LEU A 333 18.35 -2.07 -8.09
C LEU A 333 17.16 -1.31 -7.49
N PHE A 334 15.94 -1.86 -7.52
CA PHE A 334 14.79 -1.24 -6.87
C PHE A 334 15.04 -1.05 -5.37
N LEU A 335 15.53 -2.09 -4.67
CA LEU A 335 15.84 -1.96 -3.24
C LEU A 335 17.00 -0.97 -3.01
N ALA A 336 18.03 -1.01 -3.86
CA ALA A 336 19.12 -0.04 -3.81
C ALA A 336 18.60 1.40 -3.99
N ARG A 337 17.62 1.64 -4.86
CA ARG A 337 16.96 2.94 -5.01
C ARG A 337 16.24 3.35 -3.73
N VAL A 338 15.54 2.43 -3.04
CA VAL A 338 14.86 2.73 -1.77
C VAL A 338 15.85 3.24 -0.73
N TRP A 339 16.94 2.51 -0.49
CA TRP A 339 17.96 2.95 0.46
C TRP A 339 18.64 4.24 0.00
N SER A 340 18.98 4.35 -1.29
CA SER A 340 19.59 5.57 -1.79
C SER A 340 18.70 6.79 -1.60
N SER A 341 17.39 6.66 -1.84
CA SER A 341 16.43 7.73 -1.62
C SER A 341 16.36 8.17 -0.16
N ILE A 342 16.32 7.22 0.77
CA ILE A 342 16.35 7.48 2.21
C ILE A 342 17.66 8.19 2.61
N ILE A 343 18.80 7.70 2.13
CA ILE A 343 20.11 8.25 2.48
C ILE A 343 20.28 9.64 1.89
N SER A 344 19.93 9.85 0.62
CA SER A 344 19.98 11.17 -0.03
C SER A 344 19.09 12.18 0.69
N ALA A 345 17.87 11.81 1.09
CA ALA A 345 16.98 12.69 1.85
C ALA A 345 17.56 13.05 3.24
N ALA A 346 18.15 12.08 3.94
CA ALA A 346 18.79 12.33 5.23
C ALA A 346 20.03 13.24 5.09
N LYS A 347 20.86 13.01 4.06
CA LYS A 347 22.01 13.86 3.72
C LYS A 347 21.59 15.28 3.37
N HIS A 348 20.49 15.45 2.64
CA HIS A 348 19.96 16.78 2.30
C HIS A 348 19.57 17.55 3.56
N MET A 349 18.73 16.97 4.42
CA MET A 349 18.31 17.60 5.67
C MET A 349 19.49 17.89 6.61
N MET A 350 20.50 17.01 6.63
CA MET A 350 21.75 17.22 7.37
C MET A 350 22.47 18.48 6.87
N LYS A 351 22.66 18.60 5.55
CA LYS A 351 23.32 19.77 4.93
C LYS A 351 22.54 21.06 5.14
N GLU A 352 21.21 21.03 5.04
CA GLU A 352 20.36 22.21 5.35
C GLU A 352 20.46 22.67 6.80
N SER A 353 20.86 21.79 7.72
CA SER A 353 21.09 22.11 9.13
C SER A 353 22.56 22.37 9.49
N ASP A 354 23.44 22.53 8.50
CA ASP A 354 24.90 22.67 8.66
C ASP A 354 25.53 21.53 9.51
N GLY A 355 24.93 20.35 9.46
CA GLY A 355 25.35 19.18 10.22
C GLY A 355 26.40 18.33 9.49
N SER A 356 27.18 17.57 10.25
CA SER A 356 28.18 16.62 9.73
C SER A 356 27.69 15.16 9.70
N VAL A 357 26.64 14.82 10.46
CA VAL A 357 26.04 13.49 10.51
C VAL A 357 24.51 13.62 10.59
N PRO A 358 23.72 12.80 9.86
CA PRO A 358 22.27 12.89 9.98
C PRO A 358 21.79 12.43 11.36
N THR A 359 20.93 13.23 11.97
CA THR A 359 20.32 12.95 13.29
C THR A 359 19.30 11.81 13.21
N ALA A 360 18.93 11.24 14.37
CA ALA A 360 17.87 10.22 14.44
C ALA A 360 16.53 10.74 13.87
N GLU A 361 16.18 12.01 14.10
CA GLU A 361 14.98 12.63 13.55
C GLU A 361 15.04 12.69 12.02
N GLN A 362 16.17 13.11 11.44
CA GLN A 362 16.37 13.18 10.00
C GLN A 362 16.30 11.79 9.34
N TRP A 363 16.95 10.78 9.93
CA TRP A 363 16.87 9.40 9.43
C TRP A 363 15.45 8.87 9.43
N ALA A 364 14.73 9.08 10.52
CA ALA A 364 13.37 8.63 10.62
C ALA A 364 12.50 9.37 9.58
N LYS A 365 12.76 10.67 9.32
CA LYS A 365 11.98 11.51 8.38
C LYS A 365 12.15 10.99 6.97
N ALA A 366 13.39 10.69 6.60
CA ALA A 366 13.72 10.07 5.33
C ALA A 366 13.08 8.68 5.14
N ARG A 367 12.96 7.88 6.22
CA ARG A 367 12.27 6.58 6.18
C ARG A 367 10.75 6.67 6.17
N SER A 368 10.19 7.79 6.63
CA SER A 368 8.74 7.96 6.85
C SER A 368 7.86 7.67 5.63
N PRO A 369 8.23 8.01 4.38
CA PRO A 369 7.36 7.76 3.22
C PRO A 369 7.14 6.27 2.99
N PHE A 370 8.17 5.45 3.25
CA PHE A 370 8.14 4.00 3.05
C PHE A 370 7.41 3.24 4.15
N ARG A 371 7.15 3.89 5.29
CA ARG A 371 6.35 3.29 6.37
C ARG A 371 4.86 3.19 6.00
N LYS A 372 4.40 3.70 4.86
CA LYS A 372 3.00 3.49 4.42
C LYS A 372 2.77 2.08 3.83
N PHE A 373 3.83 1.38 3.45
CA PHE A 373 3.74 0.08 2.77
C PHE A 373 3.81 -1.07 3.75
N MET A 374 2.97 -2.09 3.51
CA MET A 374 2.98 -3.29 4.34
C MET A 374 4.27 -4.08 4.08
N ALA A 375 4.82 -4.70 5.11
CA ALA A 375 5.99 -5.54 5.01
C ALA A 375 5.67 -6.86 5.69
N PHE A 376 5.44 -7.92 4.91
CA PHE A 376 5.13 -9.23 5.47
C PHE A 376 5.76 -10.34 4.64
N GLY A 377 6.33 -11.33 5.32
CA GLY A 377 6.89 -12.53 4.70
C GLY A 377 7.11 -13.63 5.70
N ASN A 378 7.02 -14.88 5.22
CA ASN A 378 7.15 -16.09 6.04
C ASN A 378 8.56 -16.72 5.96
N SER A 379 9.46 -16.14 5.16
CA SER A 379 10.83 -16.63 4.94
C SER A 379 11.84 -15.48 5.08
N SER A 380 13.13 -15.80 5.26
CA SER A 380 14.19 -14.80 5.29
C SER A 380 14.72 -14.58 3.86
N ALA A 381 14.45 -13.40 3.31
CA ALA A 381 15.02 -12.95 2.03
C ALA A 381 16.55 -12.79 2.14
N ALA A 382 17.03 -12.34 3.29
CA ALA A 382 18.46 -12.24 3.60
C ALA A 382 19.18 -13.60 3.48
N ASP A 383 18.57 -14.67 3.99
CA ASP A 383 19.15 -16.02 3.95
C ASP A 383 19.11 -16.62 2.54
N SER A 384 18.08 -16.25 1.77
CA SER A 384 17.86 -16.76 0.41
C SER A 384 18.73 -16.05 -0.62
N MET A 385 19.15 -14.81 -0.37
CA MET A 385 19.91 -13.96 -1.31
C MET A 385 21.16 -13.33 -0.65
N PRO A 386 22.07 -14.12 -0.05
CA PRO A 386 23.19 -13.61 0.74
C PRO A 386 24.18 -12.79 -0.10
N THR A 387 24.43 -13.19 -1.36
CA THR A 387 25.32 -12.46 -2.28
C THR A 387 24.80 -11.05 -2.57
N ILE A 388 23.49 -10.90 -2.81
CA ILE A 388 22.89 -9.59 -3.06
C ILE A 388 22.91 -8.73 -1.79
N LEU A 389 22.60 -9.32 -0.63
CA LEU A 389 22.69 -8.63 0.65
C LEU A 389 24.10 -8.08 0.91
N ASN A 390 25.14 -8.88 0.64
CA ASN A 390 26.53 -8.47 0.81
C ASN A 390 26.91 -7.33 -0.16
N LEU A 391 26.52 -7.42 -1.43
CA LEU A 391 26.70 -6.32 -2.39
C LEU A 391 26.03 -5.04 -1.93
N ILE A 392 24.79 -5.11 -1.46
CA ILE A 392 24.03 -3.98 -0.95
C ILE A 392 24.72 -3.37 0.29
N ARG A 393 25.21 -4.19 1.22
CA ARG A 393 26.00 -3.72 2.37
C ARG A 393 27.27 -3.01 1.94
N GLU A 394 27.96 -3.52 0.93
CA GLU A 394 29.16 -2.90 0.38
C GLU A 394 28.86 -1.53 -0.25
N ILE A 395 27.79 -1.44 -1.04
CA ILE A 395 27.35 -0.19 -1.69
C ILE A 395 27.09 0.91 -0.66
N PHE A 396 26.41 0.58 0.45
CA PHE A 396 25.99 1.56 1.46
C PHE A 396 26.92 1.67 2.69
N LYS A 397 28.04 0.93 2.69
CA LYS A 397 29.10 1.10 3.70
C LYS A 397 29.70 2.50 3.66
N ASP A 398 29.81 3.10 2.48
CA ASP A 398 30.24 4.49 2.27
C ASP A 398 29.28 5.24 1.34
N CYS A 399 28.48 6.11 1.94
CA CYS A 399 27.49 6.93 1.24
C CYS A 399 28.03 8.30 0.82
N GLY A 400 29.33 8.55 0.96
CA GLY A 400 29.96 9.86 0.78
C GLY A 400 29.57 10.84 1.90
N ASP A 401 30.22 12.00 1.92
CA ASP A 401 30.03 13.04 2.94
C ASP A 401 30.22 12.55 4.39
N GLY A 402 31.03 11.51 4.60
CA GLY A 402 31.24 10.88 5.92
C GLY A 402 30.04 10.07 6.43
N VAL A 403 29.00 9.88 5.61
CA VAL A 403 27.78 9.14 5.99
C VAL A 403 27.92 7.66 5.67
N GLN A 404 27.52 6.82 6.63
CA GLN A 404 27.45 5.37 6.47
C GLN A 404 26.03 4.90 6.79
N TYR A 405 25.57 3.83 6.13
CA TYR A 405 24.27 3.24 6.40
C TYR A 405 24.37 1.73 6.58
N LYS A 406 24.14 1.26 7.81
CA LYS A 406 24.21 -0.16 8.14
C LYS A 406 22.93 -0.88 7.71
N ILE A 407 23.06 -1.83 6.79
CA ILE A 407 21.97 -2.72 6.35
C ILE A 407 22.03 -4.03 7.12
N THR A 408 21.09 -4.20 8.06
CA THR A 408 20.88 -5.44 8.81
C THR A 408 20.02 -6.43 8.03
N ASP A 409 20.02 -7.70 8.42
CA ASP A 409 19.14 -8.72 7.80
C ASP A 409 17.66 -8.30 7.92
N ASN A 410 17.27 -7.78 9.09
CA ASN A 410 15.91 -7.29 9.33
C ASN A 410 15.53 -6.11 8.43
N GLU A 411 16.45 -5.15 8.20
CA GLU A 411 16.19 -4.04 7.27
C GLU A 411 16.05 -4.57 5.83
N PHE A 412 16.91 -5.49 5.41
CA PHE A 412 16.83 -6.10 4.08
C PHE A 412 15.51 -6.86 3.88
N ASN A 413 15.17 -7.75 4.81
CA ASN A 413 13.90 -8.49 4.83
C ASN A 413 12.71 -7.52 4.79
N GLY A 414 12.72 -6.49 5.64
CA GLY A 414 11.67 -5.47 5.68
C GLY A 414 11.47 -4.79 4.32
N ARG A 415 12.53 -4.29 3.68
CA ARG A 415 12.43 -3.62 2.37
C ARG A 415 12.04 -4.57 1.24
N TYR A 416 12.55 -5.80 1.28
CA TYR A 416 12.18 -6.83 0.32
C TYR A 416 10.67 -7.09 0.37
N PHE A 417 10.12 -7.32 1.56
CA PHE A 417 8.68 -7.57 1.70
C PHE A 417 7.82 -6.33 1.44
N GLN A 418 8.33 -5.11 1.71
CA GLN A 418 7.67 -3.90 1.24
C GLN A 418 7.54 -3.86 -0.28
N ALA A 419 8.57 -4.26 -1.01
CA ALA A 419 8.51 -4.33 -2.46
C ALA A 419 7.55 -5.43 -2.93
N VAL A 420 7.75 -6.67 -2.50
CA VAL A 420 6.95 -7.83 -2.93
C VAL A 420 5.45 -7.63 -2.66
N CYS A 421 5.08 -7.07 -1.52
CA CYS A 421 3.67 -6.94 -1.15
C CYS A 421 2.94 -5.74 -1.79
N ASN A 422 3.66 -4.74 -2.33
CA ASN A 422 3.03 -3.46 -2.70
C ASN A 422 3.39 -2.94 -4.10
N LEU A 423 4.36 -3.53 -4.78
CA LEU A 423 4.76 -3.07 -6.11
C LEU A 423 3.61 -3.23 -7.12
N GLN A 424 3.29 -2.12 -7.79
CA GLN A 424 2.38 -2.10 -8.92
C GLN A 424 3.20 -1.91 -10.20
N THR A 425 2.96 -2.77 -11.19
CA THR A 425 3.53 -2.59 -12.52
C THR A 425 2.82 -1.49 -13.28
N PHE A 426 3.57 -0.71 -14.05
CA PHE A 426 3.01 0.33 -14.91
C PHE A 426 3.96 0.62 -16.08
N SER A 427 3.42 1.20 -17.13
CA SER A 427 4.20 1.73 -18.25
C SER A 427 3.85 3.20 -18.51
N SER A 428 4.69 3.89 -19.29
CA SER A 428 4.31 5.20 -19.84
C SER A 428 3.40 4.97 -21.06
N PRO A 429 2.10 5.32 -20.99
CA PRO A 429 1.15 4.93 -22.02
C PRO A 429 1.30 5.74 -23.32
N ILE A 430 2.00 6.88 -23.30
CA ILE A 430 2.17 7.76 -24.44
C ILE A 430 3.65 7.80 -24.83
N THR A 431 4.00 7.08 -25.89
CA THR A 431 5.37 7.04 -26.43
C THR A 431 5.55 8.00 -27.60
N PRO A 432 6.81 8.23 -28.05
CA PRO A 432 7.10 9.01 -29.25
C PRO A 432 6.35 8.54 -30.49
N TYR A 433 6.24 7.21 -30.64
CA TYR A 433 5.42 6.57 -31.68
C TYR A 433 3.95 7.00 -31.62
N HIS A 434 3.32 7.01 -30.44
CA HIS A 434 1.92 7.44 -30.30
C HIS A 434 1.73 8.92 -30.69
N ARG A 435 2.69 9.78 -30.33
CA ARG A 435 2.70 11.20 -30.70
C ARG A 435 2.89 11.39 -32.21
N PHE A 436 3.78 10.59 -32.82
CA PHE A 436 3.96 10.54 -34.27
C PHE A 436 2.68 10.13 -34.99
N MET A 437 2.05 9.01 -34.58
CA MET A 437 0.79 8.54 -35.14
C MET A 437 -0.33 9.58 -35.04
N THR A 438 -0.41 10.30 -33.92
CA THR A 438 -1.38 11.38 -33.71
C THR A 438 -1.13 12.59 -34.62
N ARG A 439 0.11 12.87 -34.98
CA ARG A 439 0.46 13.96 -35.92
C ARG A 439 0.18 13.53 -37.36
N VAL A 440 0.54 12.30 -37.73
CA VAL A 440 0.27 11.72 -39.06
C VAL A 440 -1.24 11.61 -39.33
N SER A 441 -2.05 11.28 -38.33
CA SER A 441 -3.51 11.18 -38.49
C SER A 441 -4.21 12.53 -38.71
N LYS A 442 -3.51 13.65 -38.48
CA LYS A 442 -4.02 15.02 -38.66
C LYS A 442 -3.58 15.64 -39.99
N LEU A 443 -2.83 14.92 -40.82
CA LEU A 443 -2.48 15.39 -42.16
C LEU A 443 -3.75 15.61 -43.01
N GLY A 444 -3.71 16.61 -43.89
CA GLY A 444 -4.83 16.91 -44.78
C GLY A 444 -5.09 15.78 -45.77
N ALA A 445 -6.32 15.69 -46.28
CA ALA A 445 -6.74 14.61 -47.19
C ALA A 445 -5.88 14.49 -48.48
N GLU A 446 -5.26 15.59 -48.92
CA GLU A 446 -4.38 15.64 -50.08
C GLU A 446 -2.97 15.09 -49.79
N ASP A 447 -2.58 14.99 -48.52
CA ASP A 447 -1.26 14.49 -48.13
C ASP A 447 -1.27 12.96 -48.03
N THR A 448 -0.86 12.31 -49.12
CA THR A 448 -0.81 10.85 -49.23
C THR A 448 0.36 10.21 -48.46
N ARG A 449 1.30 11.00 -47.90
CA ARG A 449 2.47 10.47 -47.18
C ARG A 449 2.05 9.62 -45.98
N GLY A 450 0.99 10.02 -45.27
CA GLY A 450 0.45 9.27 -44.14
C GLY A 450 -0.03 7.86 -44.51
N MET A 451 -0.76 7.71 -45.62
CA MET A 451 -1.21 6.40 -46.10
C MET A 451 -0.02 5.52 -46.52
N ARG A 452 0.96 6.10 -47.21
CA ARG A 452 2.19 5.39 -47.62
C ARG A 452 3.03 4.96 -46.43
N MET A 453 3.01 5.72 -45.33
CA MET A 453 3.73 5.40 -44.10
C MET A 453 3.20 4.12 -43.43
N LEU A 454 1.93 3.76 -43.59
CA LEU A 454 1.33 2.57 -42.97
C LEU A 454 2.07 1.27 -43.30
N LYS A 455 2.69 1.17 -44.49
CA LYS A 455 3.49 -0.01 -44.88
C LYS A 455 4.71 -0.25 -43.97
N TYR A 456 5.18 0.80 -43.30
CA TYR A 456 6.32 0.77 -42.37
C TYR A 456 5.92 0.72 -40.88
N LEU A 457 4.63 0.81 -40.57
CA LEU A 457 4.10 0.89 -39.19
C LEU A 457 3.43 -0.43 -38.76
N GLN A 458 4.04 -1.56 -39.11
CA GLN A 458 3.43 -2.89 -38.91
C GLN A 458 3.49 -3.36 -37.46
N THR A 459 4.36 -2.78 -36.64
CA THR A 459 4.56 -3.15 -35.24
C THR A 459 4.36 -1.95 -34.33
N THR A 460 3.65 -2.14 -33.23
CA THR A 460 3.60 -1.14 -32.16
C THR A 460 4.81 -1.37 -31.25
N PRO A 461 5.58 -0.33 -30.88
CA PRO A 461 6.72 -0.52 -29.97
C PRO A 461 6.25 -1.11 -28.63
N HIS A 462 7.02 -2.07 -28.12
CA HIS A 462 6.82 -2.58 -26.77
C HIS A 462 6.95 -1.44 -25.75
N LEU A 463 6.03 -1.40 -24.79
CA LEU A 463 6.11 -0.46 -23.67
C LEU A 463 7.03 -1.04 -22.61
N ASN A 464 8.05 -0.28 -22.21
CA ASN A 464 8.87 -0.67 -21.07
C ASN A 464 8.00 -0.69 -19.81
N THR A 465 7.99 -1.84 -19.14
CA THR A 465 7.27 -2.03 -17.89
C THR A 465 8.17 -1.66 -16.72
N TYR A 466 7.67 -0.80 -15.85
CA TYR A 466 8.26 -0.45 -14.57
C TYR A 466 7.43 -1.05 -13.44
N CYS A 467 8.00 -1.05 -12.25
CA CYS A 467 7.26 -1.28 -11.01
C CYS A 467 7.46 -0.09 -10.08
N GLY A 468 6.44 0.27 -9.29
CA GLY A 468 6.52 1.37 -8.35
C GLY A 468 5.71 1.16 -7.08
N LEU A 469 6.06 1.93 -6.04
CA LEU A 469 5.30 2.03 -4.80
C LEU A 469 4.37 3.23 -4.85
N PHE A 470 3.07 3.02 -4.69
CA PHE A 470 2.02 4.03 -4.81
C PHE A 470 1.23 4.10 -3.51
N GLN A 471 1.24 5.25 -2.83
CA GLN A 471 0.73 5.36 -1.46
C GLN A 471 -0.77 5.09 -1.35
N LEU A 472 -1.57 5.59 -2.29
CA LEU A 472 -3.01 5.36 -2.32
C LEU A 472 -3.37 4.05 -3.04
N GLN A 473 -2.77 3.79 -4.20
CA GLN A 473 -3.08 2.58 -4.96
C GLN A 473 -2.77 1.30 -4.15
N SER A 474 -1.67 1.24 -3.38
CA SER A 474 -1.33 0.08 -2.55
C SER A 474 -2.28 -0.12 -1.34
N CYS A 475 -3.29 0.76 -1.15
CA CYS A 475 -4.35 0.55 -0.15
C CYS A 475 -5.59 -0.16 -0.70
N LEU A 476 -5.67 -0.38 -2.02
CA LEU A 476 -6.77 -1.12 -2.64
C LEU A 476 -6.65 -2.60 -2.33
N ASN A 477 -7.66 -3.18 -1.69
CA ASN A 477 -7.70 -4.61 -1.42
C ASN A 477 -8.08 -5.44 -2.65
N HIS A 478 -7.81 -6.74 -2.57
CA HIS A 478 -8.14 -7.68 -3.63
C HIS A 478 -9.60 -8.14 -3.60
N SER A 479 -10.22 -8.22 -4.78
CA SER A 479 -11.40 -9.06 -5.04
C SER A 479 -11.29 -9.71 -6.41
N CYS A 480 -11.65 -11.00 -6.52
CA CYS A 480 -11.73 -11.68 -7.82
C CYS A 480 -12.86 -11.14 -8.72
N THR A 481 -13.71 -10.25 -8.18
CA THR A 481 -14.71 -9.44 -8.88
C THR A 481 -14.53 -7.99 -8.49
N ASN A 482 -13.41 -7.40 -8.93
CA ASN A 482 -13.07 -6.01 -8.67
C ASN A 482 -14.10 -5.03 -9.23
N ASN A 483 -14.31 -3.92 -8.51
CA ASN A 483 -15.15 -2.80 -8.91
C ASN A 483 -14.33 -1.59 -9.38
N VAL A 484 -12.99 -1.61 -9.26
CA VAL A 484 -12.09 -0.61 -9.88
C VAL A 484 -11.01 -1.27 -10.73
N GLN A 485 -10.51 -0.55 -11.72
CA GLN A 485 -9.40 -0.93 -12.58
C GLN A 485 -8.23 0.02 -12.36
N VAL A 486 -7.03 -0.55 -12.17
CA VAL A 486 -5.77 0.19 -12.24
C VAL A 486 -5.30 0.15 -13.68
N SER A 487 -4.85 1.28 -14.21
CA SER A 487 -4.33 1.40 -15.59
C SER A 487 -3.17 2.38 -15.64
N ASP A 488 -2.34 2.26 -16.66
CA ASP A 488 -1.24 3.18 -16.91
C ASP A 488 -1.74 4.60 -17.15
N ALA A 489 -0.99 5.57 -16.64
CA ALA A 489 -1.25 6.99 -16.81
C ALA A 489 0.06 7.78 -16.94
N GLU A 490 -0.03 8.96 -17.56
CA GLU A 490 0.98 10.00 -17.43
C GLU A 490 0.50 10.98 -16.36
N VAL A 491 1.31 11.20 -15.32
CA VAL A 491 0.99 12.04 -14.16
C VAL A 491 2.12 13.03 -13.98
N GLU A 492 1.86 14.32 -14.25
CA GLU A 492 2.87 15.39 -14.12
C GLU A 492 4.17 15.12 -14.90
N GLY A 493 4.08 14.46 -16.06
CA GLY A 493 5.24 14.08 -16.88
C GLY A 493 5.97 12.81 -16.44
N TYR A 494 5.43 12.08 -15.45
CA TYR A 494 5.90 10.76 -15.02
C TYR A 494 4.96 9.67 -15.52
N GLY A 495 5.50 8.50 -15.83
CA GLY A 495 4.70 7.27 -15.83
C GLY A 495 4.15 7.01 -14.43
N GLY A 496 2.88 6.63 -14.36
CA GLY A 496 2.19 6.33 -13.13
C GLY A 496 0.93 5.54 -13.40
N VAL A 497 -0.01 5.60 -12.46
CA VAL A 497 -1.26 4.86 -12.54
C VAL A 497 -2.47 5.76 -12.41
N LYS A 498 -3.59 5.33 -12.98
CA LYS A 498 -4.92 5.85 -12.71
C LYS A 498 -5.83 4.74 -12.24
N VAL A 499 -6.80 5.09 -11.41
CA VAL A 499 -7.81 4.17 -10.89
C VAL A 499 -9.19 4.62 -11.38
N VAL A 500 -9.89 3.72 -12.08
CA VAL A 500 -11.18 3.99 -12.74
C VAL A 500 -12.24 3.01 -12.26
N ALA A 501 -13.48 3.47 -12.08
CA ALA A 501 -14.59 2.61 -11.67
C ALA A 501 -15.00 1.66 -12.81
N LYS A 502 -15.15 0.37 -12.50
CA LYS A 502 -15.63 -0.68 -13.43
C LYS A 502 -17.13 -0.95 -13.32
N ALA A 503 -17.79 -0.31 -12.37
CA ALA A 503 -19.21 -0.42 -12.09
C ALA A 503 -19.65 0.79 -11.26
N ASP A 504 -20.96 0.98 -11.10
CA ASP A 504 -21.49 1.92 -10.12
C ASP A 504 -21.12 1.47 -8.69
N ILE A 505 -20.55 2.37 -7.89
CA ILE A 505 -20.09 2.14 -6.52
C ILE A 505 -20.88 3.07 -5.58
N LYS A 506 -21.42 2.53 -4.48
CA LYS A 506 -22.18 3.34 -3.52
C LYS A 506 -21.25 4.00 -2.52
N LYS A 507 -21.73 5.09 -1.91
CA LYS A 507 -21.06 5.70 -0.75
C LYS A 507 -20.87 4.62 0.34
N GLY A 508 -19.66 4.53 0.87
CA GLY A 508 -19.26 3.57 1.90
C GLY A 508 -18.85 2.20 1.38
N ASP A 509 -19.06 1.89 0.10
CA ASP A 509 -18.55 0.65 -0.49
C ASP A 509 -17.01 0.71 -0.57
N GLU A 510 -16.38 -0.43 -0.29
CA GLU A 510 -14.95 -0.62 -0.50
C GLU A 510 -14.62 -0.79 -1.98
N LEU A 511 -13.47 -0.24 -2.38
CA LEU A 511 -12.91 -0.33 -3.72
C LEU A 511 -11.90 -1.47 -3.74
N PHE A 512 -12.14 -2.42 -4.63
CA PHE A 512 -11.30 -3.59 -4.81
C PHE A 512 -10.65 -3.58 -6.18
N THR A 513 -9.37 -3.94 -6.22
CA THR A 513 -8.62 -4.28 -7.44
C THR A 513 -8.37 -5.79 -7.53
N THR A 514 -7.66 -6.24 -8.57
CA THR A 514 -7.18 -7.63 -8.71
C THR A 514 -5.67 -7.67 -8.60
N TYR A 515 -5.12 -8.54 -7.76
CA TYR A 515 -3.66 -8.71 -7.60
C TYR A 515 -3.09 -9.80 -8.50
N ILE A 516 -3.97 -10.63 -9.06
CA ILE A 516 -3.64 -11.83 -9.82
C ILE A 516 -4.57 -11.92 -11.04
N ASP A 517 -4.19 -12.76 -12.00
CA ASP A 517 -5.10 -13.14 -13.07
C ASP A 517 -6.30 -13.91 -12.50
N THR A 518 -7.49 -13.38 -12.78
CA THR A 518 -8.75 -13.95 -12.30
C THR A 518 -9.39 -14.92 -13.29
N SER A 519 -8.76 -15.19 -14.44
CA SER A 519 -9.17 -16.23 -15.39
C SER A 519 -9.04 -17.63 -14.78
N MET A 520 -8.03 -17.82 -13.92
CA MET A 520 -7.69 -19.06 -13.24
C MET A 520 -8.88 -19.65 -12.43
N PRO A 521 -8.93 -20.99 -12.23
CA PRO A 521 -9.83 -21.63 -11.28
C PRO A 521 -9.63 -21.13 -9.84
N ARG A 522 -10.70 -21.20 -9.02
CA ARG A 522 -10.71 -20.71 -7.63
C ARG A 522 -9.54 -21.22 -6.80
N ARG A 523 -9.28 -22.54 -6.84
CA ARG A 523 -8.17 -23.17 -6.13
C ARG A 523 -6.83 -22.51 -6.42
N LEU A 524 -6.52 -22.27 -7.71
CA LEU A 524 -5.27 -21.63 -8.11
C LEU A 524 -5.22 -20.16 -7.71
N ARG A 525 -6.33 -19.42 -7.88
CA ARG A 525 -6.41 -18.02 -7.42
C ARG A 525 -6.11 -17.89 -5.93
N ARG A 526 -6.76 -18.72 -5.10
CA ARG A 526 -6.56 -18.71 -3.64
C ARG A 526 -5.15 -19.15 -3.26
N ALA A 527 -4.58 -20.15 -3.94
CA ALA A 527 -3.20 -20.60 -3.71
C ALA A 527 -2.17 -19.50 -4.02
N TRP A 528 -2.30 -18.80 -5.15
CA TRP A 528 -1.43 -17.68 -5.52
C TRP A 528 -1.54 -16.52 -4.53
N LEU A 529 -2.76 -16.14 -4.14
CA LEU A 529 -2.96 -15.09 -3.14
C LEU A 529 -2.34 -15.44 -1.79
N PHE A 530 -2.45 -16.70 -1.37
CA PHE A 530 -1.80 -17.16 -0.15
C PHE A 530 -0.27 -17.14 -0.27
N ARG A 531 0.28 -17.66 -1.37
CA ARG A 531 1.73 -17.69 -1.60
C ARG A 531 2.35 -16.29 -1.65
N SER A 532 1.73 -15.36 -2.37
CA SER A 532 2.31 -14.03 -2.64
C SER A 532 1.90 -12.95 -1.66
N PHE A 533 0.71 -13.06 -1.04
CA PHE A 533 0.12 -12.03 -0.19
C PHE A 533 -0.36 -12.54 1.17
N ASN A 534 -0.17 -13.83 1.47
CA ASN A 534 -0.48 -14.48 2.75
C ASN A 534 -1.92 -14.27 3.26
N PHE A 535 -2.89 -14.29 2.36
CA PHE A 535 -4.31 -14.31 2.74
C PHE A 535 -5.12 -15.25 1.86
N TRP A 536 -6.21 -15.76 2.43
CA TRP A 536 -7.22 -16.51 1.70
C TRP A 536 -8.31 -15.56 1.24
N CYS A 537 -8.61 -15.52 -0.06
CA CYS A 537 -9.68 -14.66 -0.54
C CYS A 537 -11.07 -15.23 -0.23
N HIS A 538 -11.91 -14.42 0.40
CA HIS A 538 -13.33 -14.71 0.70
C HIS A 538 -14.28 -13.78 -0.08
N CYS A 539 -13.84 -13.19 -1.19
CA CYS A 539 -14.72 -12.35 -2.01
C CYS A 539 -15.93 -13.13 -2.54
N HIS A 540 -16.98 -12.42 -2.96
CA HIS A 540 -18.24 -12.98 -3.46
C HIS A 540 -18.03 -14.06 -4.54
N ARG A 541 -17.05 -13.90 -5.43
CA ARG A 541 -16.73 -14.94 -6.43
C ARG A 541 -16.08 -16.19 -5.83
N CYS A 542 -15.20 -16.05 -4.85
CA CYS A 542 -14.62 -17.19 -4.13
C CYS A 542 -15.62 -17.86 -3.18
N GLU A 543 -16.67 -17.17 -2.74
CA GLU A 543 -17.76 -17.78 -1.97
C GLU A 543 -18.63 -18.70 -2.84
N PHE A 544 -18.92 -18.28 -4.07
CA PHE A 544 -19.88 -18.99 -4.95
C PHE A 544 -19.25 -19.83 -6.06
N GLU A 545 -17.93 -19.85 -6.21
CA GLU A 545 -17.20 -20.84 -7.03
C GLU A 545 -16.72 -22.01 -6.15
N GLY A 546 -16.70 -23.23 -6.70
CA GLY A 546 -16.14 -24.41 -6.06
C GLY A 546 -14.73 -24.74 -6.58
N ASP A 547 -14.08 -25.74 -5.96
CA ASP A 547 -12.78 -26.25 -6.41
C ASP A 547 -12.88 -27.55 -7.23
N GLY A 548 -14.07 -28.14 -7.33
CA GLY A 548 -14.33 -29.36 -8.10
C GLY A 548 -15.72 -29.95 -7.85
N PRO A 549 -16.12 -30.97 -8.63
CA PRO A 549 -17.43 -31.63 -8.54
C PRO A 549 -17.62 -32.52 -7.30
N GLU A 550 -16.58 -32.75 -6.50
CA GLU A 550 -16.59 -33.65 -5.35
C GLU A 550 -17.25 -33.00 -4.13
N VAL A 551 -17.42 -31.68 -4.11
CA VAL A 551 -17.95 -30.91 -2.98
C VAL A 551 -19.03 -29.94 -3.47
N CYS A 552 -20.19 -29.99 -2.82
CA CYS A 552 -21.28 -29.05 -3.09
C CYS A 552 -20.86 -27.65 -2.65
N THR A 553 -20.85 -26.69 -3.57
CA THR A 553 -20.45 -25.30 -3.31
C THR A 553 -21.34 -24.60 -2.28
N GLU A 554 -22.62 -25.00 -2.17
CA GLU A 554 -23.58 -24.39 -1.24
C GLU A 554 -23.49 -24.98 0.18
N CYS A 555 -23.60 -26.30 0.32
CA CYS A 555 -23.76 -26.95 1.63
C CYS A 555 -22.52 -27.72 2.09
N GLN A 556 -21.43 -27.69 1.32
CA GLN A 556 -20.17 -28.39 1.61
C GLN A 556 -20.30 -29.92 1.74
N LYS A 557 -21.45 -30.51 1.35
CA LYS A 557 -21.59 -31.97 1.28
C LYS A 557 -20.55 -32.53 0.31
N LYS A 558 -19.85 -33.59 0.71
CA LYS A 558 -18.96 -34.38 -0.16
C LYS A 558 -19.76 -35.41 -0.95
N ALA A 559 -19.38 -35.66 -2.18
CA ALA A 559 -19.98 -36.70 -3.00
C ALA A 559 -19.60 -38.10 -2.48
N GLU A 560 -20.50 -39.06 -2.64
CA GLU A 560 -20.34 -40.45 -2.15
C GLU A 560 -20.13 -41.39 -3.34
N ASN A 561 -19.46 -42.54 -3.14
CA ASN A 561 -19.36 -43.64 -4.11
C ASN A 561 -18.88 -43.24 -5.52
N ASN A 562 -17.86 -42.40 -5.63
CA ASN A 562 -17.35 -41.85 -6.90
C ASN A 562 -18.38 -41.07 -7.75
N SER A 563 -19.52 -40.66 -7.18
CA SER A 563 -20.43 -39.74 -7.86
C SER A 563 -19.85 -38.33 -7.92
N LEU A 564 -20.25 -37.56 -8.93
CA LEU A 564 -19.84 -36.17 -9.13
C LEU A 564 -21.09 -35.27 -9.14
N PHE A 565 -21.02 -34.12 -8.48
CA PHE A 565 -22.13 -33.16 -8.52
C PHE A 565 -22.20 -32.44 -9.86
N LEU A 566 -23.41 -32.03 -10.24
CA LEU A 566 -23.63 -31.31 -11.48
C LEU A 566 -23.10 -29.88 -11.36
N ALA A 567 -22.36 -29.47 -12.38
CA ALA A 567 -21.90 -28.09 -12.50
C ALA A 567 -23.08 -27.16 -12.84
N CYS A 568 -22.97 -25.90 -12.45
CA CYS A 568 -23.83 -24.85 -12.99
C CYS A 568 -23.66 -24.77 -14.51
N GLY A 569 -24.73 -25.02 -15.26
CA GLY A 569 -24.69 -25.04 -16.74
C GLY A 569 -24.41 -23.70 -17.42
N GLN A 570 -24.17 -22.62 -16.68
CA GLN A 570 -23.74 -21.33 -17.25
C GLN A 570 -22.25 -21.06 -17.01
N CYS A 571 -21.79 -21.12 -15.76
CA CYS A 571 -20.41 -20.76 -15.41
C CYS A 571 -19.46 -21.95 -15.35
N HIS A 572 -19.97 -23.18 -15.17
CA HIS A 572 -19.16 -24.39 -14.99
C HIS A 572 -18.10 -24.28 -13.88
N ARG A 573 -18.31 -23.37 -12.91
CA ARG A 573 -17.38 -23.06 -11.82
C ARG A 573 -17.99 -23.28 -10.43
N ALA A 574 -19.20 -23.80 -10.35
CA ALA A 574 -19.90 -24.13 -9.11
C ALA A 574 -20.62 -25.47 -9.29
N TRP A 575 -20.66 -26.30 -8.25
CA TRP A 575 -21.20 -27.66 -8.29
C TRP A 575 -22.21 -27.88 -7.16
N TYR A 576 -23.33 -28.53 -7.46
CA TYR A 576 -24.45 -28.65 -6.53
C TYR A 576 -24.93 -30.08 -6.37
N CYS A 577 -25.10 -30.53 -5.12
CA CYS A 577 -25.66 -31.84 -4.82
C CYS A 577 -27.14 -31.97 -5.15
N SER A 578 -27.84 -30.84 -5.32
CA SER A 578 -29.28 -30.81 -5.57
C SER A 578 -29.73 -29.47 -6.15
N VAL A 579 -30.89 -29.47 -6.83
CA VAL A 579 -31.54 -28.24 -7.32
C VAL A 579 -31.85 -27.24 -6.20
N PRO A 580 -32.31 -27.66 -4.99
CA PRO A 580 -32.44 -26.74 -3.85
C PRO A 580 -31.15 -26.01 -3.49
N CYS A 581 -30.00 -26.70 -3.47
CA CYS A 581 -28.69 -26.06 -3.21
C CYS A 581 -28.35 -25.03 -4.29
N GLN A 582 -28.57 -25.35 -5.57
CA GLN A 582 -28.37 -24.40 -6.66
C GLN A 582 -29.28 -23.17 -6.53
N LYS A 583 -30.57 -23.35 -6.23
CA LYS A 583 -31.53 -22.24 -6.02
C LYS A 583 -31.20 -21.40 -4.79
N SER A 584 -30.66 -22.01 -3.73
CA SER A 584 -30.17 -21.30 -2.56
C SER A 584 -28.99 -20.40 -2.91
N ALA A 585 -27.94 -20.99 -3.51
CA ALA A 585 -26.75 -20.26 -3.96
C ALA A 585 -27.11 -19.11 -4.92
N TRP A 586 -28.03 -19.35 -5.85
CA TRP A 586 -28.52 -18.35 -6.81
C TRP A 586 -29.16 -17.14 -6.13
N ARG A 587 -29.94 -17.36 -5.07
CA ARG A 587 -30.60 -16.29 -4.29
C ARG A 587 -29.59 -15.54 -3.40
N ARG A 588 -28.68 -16.25 -2.74
CA ARG A 588 -27.65 -15.65 -1.87
C ARG A 588 -26.65 -14.79 -2.65
N GLY A 589 -26.33 -15.17 -3.88
CA GLY A 589 -25.66 -14.24 -4.78
C GLY A 589 -24.86 -14.82 -5.93
N HIS A 590 -24.85 -16.14 -6.16
CA HIS A 590 -24.21 -16.73 -7.34
C HIS A 590 -24.66 -16.04 -8.63
N ARG A 591 -25.94 -15.64 -8.75
CA ARG A 591 -26.45 -14.93 -9.93
C ARG A 591 -25.67 -13.67 -10.32
N LYS A 592 -25.00 -13.02 -9.35
CA LYS A 592 -24.20 -11.81 -9.58
C LYS A 592 -22.82 -12.10 -10.19
N ILE A 593 -22.31 -13.32 -10.02
CA ILE A 593 -20.97 -13.74 -10.49
C ILE A 593 -21.03 -14.80 -11.59
N CYS A 594 -22.20 -15.38 -11.83
CA CYS A 594 -22.39 -16.38 -12.87
C CYS A 594 -22.22 -15.73 -14.25
N ARG A 595 -21.12 -16.04 -14.93
CA ARG A 595 -20.82 -15.58 -16.30
C ARG A 595 -20.62 -16.81 -17.19
N LYS A 596 -21.07 -16.73 -18.45
CA LYS A 596 -20.84 -17.79 -19.45
C LYS A 596 -19.34 -18.03 -19.61
N THR A 597 -18.91 -19.28 -19.51
CA THR A 597 -17.58 -19.68 -19.99
C THR A 597 -17.55 -19.54 -21.50
N LYS A 598 -16.72 -18.64 -22.04
CA LYS A 598 -16.38 -18.66 -23.47
C LYS A 598 -15.69 -19.99 -23.77
N SER A 599 -16.03 -20.61 -24.90
CA SER A 599 -15.39 -21.85 -25.36
C SER A 599 -13.86 -21.69 -25.39
N SER A 600 -13.15 -22.80 -25.22
CA SER A 600 -11.69 -22.93 -25.10
C SER A 600 -10.85 -22.46 -26.30
N THR A 601 -11.41 -21.64 -27.20
CA THR A 601 -10.74 -21.08 -28.38
C THR A 601 -10.19 -19.67 -28.16
N ASP A 602 -10.72 -18.91 -27.19
CA ASP A 602 -10.29 -17.52 -26.94
C ASP A 602 -9.18 -17.39 -25.86
N ALA A 603 -8.83 -18.50 -25.19
CA ALA A 603 -7.77 -18.50 -24.17
C ALA A 603 -6.38 -18.20 -24.78
N ALA A 604 -6.18 -18.49 -26.07
CA ALA A 604 -4.92 -18.25 -26.77
C ALA A 604 -4.68 -16.77 -27.10
N ALA A 605 -5.72 -15.92 -27.15
CA ALA A 605 -5.58 -14.52 -27.58
C ALA A 605 -5.24 -13.54 -26.44
N ASN A 606 -5.32 -13.98 -25.18
CA ASN A 606 -4.96 -13.19 -23.99
C ASN A 606 -3.69 -13.71 -23.29
N GLN A 607 -3.05 -14.74 -23.83
CA GLN A 607 -1.78 -15.28 -23.33
C GLN A 607 -0.61 -14.33 -23.58
N ASP A 608 -0.62 -13.57 -24.70
CA ASP A 608 0.53 -12.75 -25.11
C ASP A 608 0.78 -11.52 -24.22
N SER A 609 -0.18 -11.07 -23.41
CA SER A 609 -0.01 -9.88 -22.55
C SER A 609 0.30 -10.20 -21.08
N ILE A 610 0.26 -11.46 -20.65
CA ILE A 610 0.47 -11.88 -19.24
C ILE A 610 1.52 -13.00 -19.11
N GLU A 611 1.87 -13.70 -20.19
CA GLU A 611 2.96 -14.70 -20.16
C GLU A 611 4.34 -14.11 -19.85
N LEU A 612 4.49 -12.79 -19.87
CA LEU A 612 5.74 -12.09 -19.56
C LEU A 612 6.02 -11.93 -18.06
N SER A 613 5.01 -12.07 -17.19
CA SER A 613 5.23 -11.92 -15.73
C SER A 613 5.40 -13.24 -14.97
N ASN A 614 5.15 -14.41 -15.57
CA ASN A 614 4.97 -15.66 -14.81
C ASN A 614 5.52 -16.93 -15.49
N LYS A 615 6.79 -16.93 -15.94
CA LYS A 615 7.51 -18.18 -16.20
C LYS A 615 8.41 -18.52 -15.01
N GLU A 616 8.01 -19.52 -14.22
CA GLU A 616 8.97 -20.31 -13.43
C GLU A 616 9.92 -21.01 -14.42
N PRO A 617 11.24 -21.10 -14.17
CA PRO A 617 12.10 -21.99 -14.93
C PRO A 617 11.70 -23.44 -14.63
N GLU A 618 11.39 -24.21 -15.68
CA GLU A 618 11.41 -25.66 -15.58
C GLU A 618 12.82 -26.10 -15.15
N LYS A 619 12.88 -26.72 -13.96
CA LYS A 619 13.96 -27.50 -13.32
C LYS A 619 15.40 -27.30 -13.76
#